data_AF-A0A7J7KX82-F1
#
_entry.id   AF-A0A7J7KX82-F1
#
_cell.length_a   1.000
_cell.length_b   1.000
_cell.length_c   1.000
_cell.angle_alpha   90.00
_cell.angle_beta   90.00
_cell.angle_gamma   90.00
#
_symmetry.space_group_name_H-M   'P 1'
#
loop_
_entity.id
_entity.type
_entity.pdbx_description
1 polymer ?
#
loop_
_entity_poly.entity_id
_entity_poly.type
_entity_poly.pdbx_seq_one_letter_code
_entity_poly.pdbx_strand_id
1 'polypeptide(L)'
;MLEILRNSTGISNDYVTNDLIFSYHGKLNFMPDLKRDKLMLQNQLPMLLLKKLVYVETGKEKVTFLLLIFLVSIRSEDFLNKTIVKFCSPSQRFRNIGPCLHVLDVYRKSLLQDPLKKSRDLMHKHSKESTGDIIRSVMELHEAEIRFKVSKTRSVEDIKFRGGVLSLPIVVVDDTTETTFLNLMAYERFHFEVGREVTSYIFFMDNIIDSAKDINLLHG
;
A
#
# COMPACT_ATOMS: atom_id res chain seq x y z
N MET A 1 10.45 12.72 10.68
CA MET A 1 9.56 11.66 10.14
C MET A 1 8.09 12.00 10.32
N LEU A 2 7.57 12.20 11.53
CA LEU A 2 6.15 12.55 11.75
C LEU A 2 5.72 13.80 10.99
N GLU A 3 6.58 14.80 10.95
CA GLU A 3 6.37 16.03 10.19
C GLU A 3 6.26 15.79 8.69
N ILE A 4 7.10 14.94 8.13
CA ILE A 4 7.04 14.58 6.70
C ILE A 4 5.75 13.80 6.39
N LEU A 5 5.39 12.87 7.27
CA LEU A 5 4.13 12.13 7.17
C LEU A 5 2.93 13.11 7.19
N ARG A 6 2.90 14.10 8.09
CA ARG A 6 1.81 15.09 8.17
C ARG A 6 1.80 16.10 7.03
N ASN A 7 2.97 16.51 6.53
CA ASN A 7 3.05 17.49 5.46
C ASN A 7 2.45 16.93 4.14
N SER A 8 2.43 15.60 3.97
CA SER A 8 1.66 14.93 2.89
C SER A 8 0.13 15.11 3.00
N THR A 9 -0.37 15.57 4.15
CA THR A 9 -1.80 15.81 4.41
C THR A 9 -2.24 17.26 4.24
N GLY A 10 -1.32 18.17 3.90
CA GLY A 10 -1.58 19.60 3.65
C GLY A 10 -1.63 20.48 4.91
N ILE A 11 -1.16 19.98 6.06
CA ILE A 11 -1.20 20.69 7.34
C ILE A 11 0.14 21.41 7.57
N SER A 12 0.10 22.74 7.41
CA SER A 12 1.15 23.75 7.65
C SER A 12 2.43 23.67 6.81
N ASN A 13 2.81 24.82 6.22
CA ASN A 13 4.11 25.01 5.60
C ASN A 13 4.70 26.34 6.08
N ASP A 14 5.00 26.41 7.38
CA ASP A 14 5.74 27.53 8.00
C ASP A 14 7.23 27.56 7.58
N TYR A 15 7.63 26.66 6.67
CA TYR A 15 8.96 26.55 6.10
C TYR A 15 9.20 27.58 5.00
N VAL A 16 10.44 28.09 4.95
CA VAL A 16 10.91 28.99 3.90
C VAL A 16 10.76 28.36 2.51
N THR A 17 10.45 29.18 1.50
CA THR A 17 10.22 28.72 0.12
C THR A 17 11.41 28.01 -0.52
N ASN A 18 12.63 28.25 -0.03
CA ASN A 18 13.88 27.63 -0.50
C ASN A 18 14.38 26.49 0.42
N ASP A 19 13.57 26.02 1.37
CA ASP A 19 13.94 24.88 2.21
C ASP A 19 14.19 23.62 1.35
N LEU A 20 15.34 22.97 1.52
CA LEU A 20 15.74 21.85 0.67
C LEU A 20 14.85 20.60 0.82
N ILE A 21 14.11 20.48 1.92
CA ILE A 21 13.36 19.27 2.30
C ILE A 21 11.85 19.56 2.33
N PHE A 22 11.44 20.68 2.92
CA PHE A 22 10.04 21.02 3.21
C PHE A 22 9.47 22.11 2.30
N SER A 23 10.25 22.67 1.37
CA SER A 23 9.67 23.50 0.29
C SER A 23 8.85 22.66 -0.67
N TYR A 24 8.07 23.32 -1.54
CA TYR A 24 7.38 22.64 -2.64
C TYR A 24 8.33 21.85 -3.54
N HIS A 25 9.48 22.45 -3.90
CA HIS A 25 10.50 21.79 -4.72
C HIS A 25 11.21 20.66 -3.99
N GLY A 26 11.58 20.88 -2.73
CA GLY A 26 12.15 19.85 -1.87
C GLY A 26 11.23 18.62 -1.77
N LYS A 27 9.92 18.85 -1.61
CA LYS A 27 8.93 17.76 -1.58
C LYS A 27 8.88 16.98 -2.89
N LEU A 28 8.79 17.64 -4.04
CA LEU A 28 8.71 16.94 -5.32
C LEU A 28 9.91 16.01 -5.56
N ASN A 29 11.11 16.45 -5.18
CA ASN A 29 12.34 15.71 -5.44
C ASN A 29 12.68 14.69 -4.33
N PHE A 30 12.42 15.03 -3.07
CA PHE A 30 12.83 14.21 -1.92
C PHE A 30 11.79 13.16 -1.51
N MET A 31 10.49 13.41 -1.75
CA MET A 31 9.43 12.49 -1.32
C MET A 31 9.53 11.09 -1.94
N PRO A 32 9.86 10.91 -3.24
CA PRO A 32 10.01 9.57 -3.82
C PRO A 32 11.10 8.74 -3.11
N ASP A 33 12.27 9.35 -2.88
CA ASP A 33 13.39 8.69 -2.20
C ASP A 33 13.05 8.33 -0.76
N LEU A 34 12.40 9.25 -0.05
CA LEU A 34 11.98 8.99 1.31
C LEU A 34 10.89 7.92 1.38
N LYS A 35 9.92 7.91 0.46
CA LYS A 35 8.90 6.87 0.36
C LYS A 35 9.56 5.51 0.19
N ARG A 36 10.50 5.40 -0.76
CA ARG A 36 11.30 4.19 -0.97
C ARG A 36 12.00 3.76 0.32
N ASP A 37 12.73 4.66 0.98
CA ASP A 37 13.43 4.40 2.24
C ASP A 37 12.49 3.88 3.34
N LYS A 38 11.30 4.47 3.51
CA LYS A 38 10.33 4.05 4.54
C LYS A 38 9.58 2.75 4.23
N LEU A 39 9.58 2.33 2.97
CA LEU A 39 9.01 1.04 2.54
C LEU A 39 10.06 -0.08 2.46
N MET A 40 11.33 0.19 2.77
CA MET A 40 12.34 -0.86 2.87
C MET A 40 12.16 -1.71 4.11
N LEU A 41 12.21 -3.04 3.98
CA LEU A 41 12.09 -3.99 5.07
C LEU A 41 13.17 -3.78 6.15
N GLN A 42 14.38 -3.40 5.74
CA GLN A 42 15.50 -3.11 6.64
C GLN A 42 15.36 -1.80 7.44
N ASN A 43 14.43 -0.92 7.05
CA ASN A 43 14.24 0.41 7.64
C ASN A 43 12.83 0.56 8.23
N GLN A 44 12.32 -0.50 8.86
CA GLN A 44 11.01 -0.48 9.49
C GLN A 44 11.07 0.07 10.90
N LEU A 45 10.32 1.15 11.13
CA LEU A 45 10.10 1.70 12.45
C LEU A 45 8.83 1.09 13.05
N PRO A 46 8.90 0.50 14.26
CA PRO A 46 7.73 -0.06 14.91
C PRO A 46 6.62 0.97 15.09
N MET A 47 5.38 0.59 14.86
CA MET A 47 4.21 1.47 15.04
C MET A 47 4.12 2.00 16.47
N LEU A 48 4.56 1.21 17.47
CA LEU A 48 4.64 1.63 18.86
C LEU A 48 5.54 2.86 19.04
N LEU A 49 6.67 2.95 18.34
CA LEU A 49 7.56 4.11 18.38
C LEU A 49 6.86 5.34 17.81
N LEU A 50 6.18 5.21 16.66
CA LEU A 50 5.44 6.31 16.04
C LEU A 50 4.31 6.81 16.94
N LYS A 51 3.56 5.90 17.58
CA LYS A 51 2.53 6.25 18.58
C LYS A 51 3.11 7.04 19.75
N LYS A 52 4.26 6.61 20.30
CA LYS A 52 4.97 7.33 21.37
C LYS A 52 5.44 8.71 20.94
N LEU A 53 5.97 8.86 19.73
CA LEU A 53 6.41 10.15 19.22
C LEU A 53 5.23 11.12 19.05
N VAL A 54 4.09 10.66 18.51
CA VAL A 54 2.87 11.48 18.41
C VAL A 54 2.37 11.88 19.81
N TYR A 55 2.43 10.97 20.78
CA TYR A 55 2.06 11.26 22.16
C TYR A 55 2.93 12.38 22.77
N VAL A 56 4.26 12.28 22.65
CA VAL A 56 5.19 13.29 23.21
C VAL A 56 5.00 14.65 22.53
N GLU A 57 4.79 14.66 21.21
CA GLU A 57 4.55 15.90 20.46
C GLU A 57 3.23 16.58 20.87
N THR A 58 2.18 15.81 21.12
CA THR A 58 0.83 16.32 21.45
C THR A 58 0.63 16.59 22.95
N GLY A 59 1.45 16.01 23.83
CA GLY A 59 1.29 16.05 25.27
C GLY A 59 2.07 17.17 25.95
N LYS A 60 1.44 18.35 26.11
CA LYS A 60 1.83 19.34 27.14
C LYS A 60 0.95 19.30 28.40
N GLU A 61 -0.05 18.43 28.51
CA GLU A 61 -0.98 18.42 29.64
C GLU A 61 -1.03 17.10 30.43
N LYS A 62 -1.02 17.25 31.76
CA LYS A 62 -1.06 16.21 32.79
C LYS A 62 -2.46 15.56 32.88
N VAL A 63 -2.85 14.78 31.88
CA VAL A 63 -3.96 13.81 32.05
C VAL A 63 -3.36 12.47 32.47
N THR A 64 -4.05 11.70 33.32
CA THR A 64 -3.56 10.42 33.84
C THR A 64 -3.05 9.54 32.70
N PHE A 65 -1.76 9.19 32.79
CA PHE A 65 -0.95 8.55 31.74
C PHE A 65 -1.68 7.40 31.03
N LEU A 66 -2.41 6.57 31.77
CA LEU A 66 -3.15 5.42 31.24
C LEU A 66 -4.39 5.81 30.41
N LEU A 67 -5.16 6.81 30.81
CA LEU A 67 -6.38 7.25 30.10
C LEU A 67 -6.01 7.98 28.79
N LEU A 68 -4.96 8.79 28.85
CA LEU A 68 -4.37 9.47 27.70
C LEU A 68 -3.78 8.45 26.72
N ILE A 69 -3.03 7.45 27.19
CA ILE A 69 -2.51 6.36 26.34
C ILE A 69 -3.65 5.60 25.68
N PHE A 70 -4.74 5.28 26.38
CA PHE A 70 -5.85 4.54 25.78
C PHE A 70 -6.59 5.36 24.71
N LEU A 71 -6.92 6.62 24.98
CA LEU A 71 -7.60 7.51 24.04
C LEU A 71 -6.70 7.92 22.85
N VAL A 72 -5.41 8.15 23.10
CA VAL A 72 -4.41 8.38 22.06
C VAL A 72 -4.18 7.09 21.28
N SER A 73 -4.11 5.90 21.88
CA SER A 73 -3.85 4.65 21.14
C SER A 73 -4.93 4.38 20.08
N ILE A 74 -6.20 4.60 20.40
CA ILE A 74 -7.31 4.39 19.46
C ILE A 74 -7.35 5.48 18.38
N ARG A 75 -7.21 6.77 18.74
CA ARG A 75 -7.23 7.87 17.75
C ARG A 75 -5.93 8.01 16.95
N SER A 76 -4.80 7.65 17.53
CA SER A 76 -3.47 7.75 16.90
C SER A 76 -3.25 6.65 15.88
N GLU A 77 -3.83 5.46 16.05
CA GLU A 77 -3.64 4.38 15.09
C GLU A 77 -4.31 4.69 13.76
N ASP A 78 -5.60 5.05 13.78
CA ASP A 78 -6.29 5.48 12.56
C ASP A 78 -5.68 6.75 11.97
N PHE A 79 -5.25 7.69 12.82
CA PHE A 79 -4.55 8.89 12.37
C PHE A 79 -3.21 8.57 11.68
N LEU A 80 -2.36 7.74 12.31
CA LEU A 80 -1.06 7.35 11.77
C LEU A 80 -1.23 6.53 10.51
N ASN A 81 -2.12 5.54 10.51
CA ASN A 81 -2.43 4.73 9.35
C ASN A 81 -2.92 5.60 8.19
N LYS A 82 -3.83 6.56 8.45
CA LYS A 82 -4.29 7.52 7.45
C LYS A 82 -3.18 8.40 6.91
N THR A 83 -2.31 8.88 7.79
CA THR A 83 -1.20 9.75 7.43
C THR A 83 -0.18 8.98 6.59
N ILE A 84 0.16 7.75 6.97
CA ILE A 84 1.05 6.87 6.23
C ILE A 84 0.47 6.51 4.85
N VAL A 85 -0.81 6.14 4.77
CA VAL A 85 -1.46 5.84 3.48
C VAL A 85 -1.46 7.05 2.56
N LYS A 86 -1.75 8.25 3.08
CA LYS A 86 -1.67 9.49 2.29
C LYS A 86 -0.25 9.78 1.80
N PHE A 87 0.75 9.51 2.64
CA PHE A 87 2.15 9.67 2.27
C PHE A 87 2.56 8.71 1.14
N CYS A 88 2.22 7.43 1.25
CA CYS A 88 2.62 6.42 0.26
C CYS A 88 1.75 6.44 -1.02
N SER A 89 0.47 6.78 -0.89
CA SER A 89 -0.55 6.78 -1.95
C SER A 89 -1.49 7.99 -1.80
N PRO A 90 -1.10 9.20 -2.22
CA PRO A 90 -1.87 10.43 -2.01
C PRO A 90 -3.30 10.39 -2.58
N SER A 91 -3.49 9.69 -3.70
CA SER A 91 -4.79 9.55 -4.37
C SER A 91 -5.68 8.44 -3.79
N GLN A 92 -5.19 7.69 -2.80
CA GLN A 92 -5.92 6.57 -2.22
C GLN A 92 -6.86 7.03 -1.12
N ARG A 93 -8.12 6.55 -1.17
CA ARG A 93 -9.08 6.78 -0.10
C ARG A 93 -8.71 5.92 1.10
N PHE A 94 -8.40 6.57 2.23
CA PHE A 94 -8.14 5.87 3.48
C PHE A 94 -9.42 5.23 4.03
N ARG A 95 -9.27 4.03 4.60
CA ARG A 95 -10.24 3.41 5.49
C ARG A 95 -9.49 2.75 6.64
N ASN A 96 -10.19 2.46 7.72
CA ASN A 96 -9.59 1.78 8.86
C ASN A 96 -9.05 0.41 8.42
N ILE A 97 -7.76 0.17 8.70
CA ILE A 97 -6.98 -1.01 8.28
C ILE A 97 -6.76 -1.98 9.46
N GLY A 98 -7.32 -1.66 10.62
CA GLY A 98 -7.02 -2.31 11.87
C GLY A 98 -5.58 -2.06 12.34
N PRO A 99 -5.12 -2.85 13.32
CA PRO A 99 -3.80 -2.67 13.91
C PRO A 99 -2.70 -3.03 12.92
N CYS A 100 -1.61 -2.26 12.92
CA CYS A 100 -0.46 -2.49 12.04
C CYS A 100 0.86 -2.47 12.81
N LEU A 101 1.82 -3.28 12.38
CA LEU A 101 3.10 -3.45 13.07
C LEU A 101 4.10 -2.32 12.77
N HIS A 102 4.13 -1.84 11.53
CA HIS A 102 5.06 -0.82 11.03
C HIS A 102 4.54 -0.19 9.71
N VAL A 103 5.30 0.73 9.12
CA VAL A 103 4.90 1.51 7.94
C VAL A 103 4.61 0.61 6.72
N LEU A 104 5.49 -0.36 6.44
CA LEU A 104 5.30 -1.31 5.33
C LEU A 104 4.04 -2.18 5.49
N ASP A 105 3.69 -2.58 6.72
CA ASP A 105 2.47 -3.32 7.00
C ASP A 105 1.21 -2.47 6.73
N VAL A 106 1.23 -1.19 7.12
CA VAL A 106 0.16 -0.23 6.78
C VAL A 106 0.01 -0.12 5.26
N TYR A 107 1.12 0.05 4.54
CA TYR A 107 1.09 0.19 3.09
C TYR A 107 0.55 -1.07 2.42
N ARG A 108 1.06 -2.25 2.81
CA ARG A 108 0.57 -3.55 2.35
C ARG A 108 -0.94 -3.67 2.49
N LYS A 109 -1.45 -3.52 3.72
CA LYS A 109 -2.87 -3.72 3.98
C LYS A 109 -3.72 -2.65 3.27
N SER A 110 -3.17 -1.47 2.99
CA SER A 110 -3.85 -0.47 2.17
C SER A 110 -4.06 -0.95 0.73
N LEU A 111 -3.12 -1.71 0.15
CA LEU A 111 -3.23 -2.29 -1.19
C LEU A 111 -4.31 -3.39 -1.28
N LEU A 112 -4.71 -3.98 -0.15
CA LEU A 112 -5.68 -5.09 -0.13
C LEU A 112 -7.14 -4.63 0.03
N GLN A 113 -7.39 -3.34 0.26
CA GLN A 113 -8.73 -2.89 0.62
C GLN A 113 -9.72 -2.83 -0.55
N ASP A 114 -10.65 -3.78 -0.60
CA ASP A 114 -11.83 -3.73 -1.48
C ASP A 114 -13.01 -2.96 -0.83
N PRO A 115 -13.57 -1.90 -1.47
CA PRO A 115 -14.90 -1.33 -1.21
C PRO A 115 -16.05 -2.26 -0.93
N LEU A 116 -16.01 -3.50 -1.41
CA LEU A 116 -17.17 -4.37 -1.45
C LEU A 116 -17.02 -5.64 -0.60
N LYS A 117 -15.83 -5.93 -0.05
CA LYS A 117 -15.64 -7.07 0.87
C LYS A 117 -15.94 -6.63 2.31
N LYS A 118 -17.10 -7.01 2.85
CA LYS A 118 -17.25 -7.17 4.31
C LYS A 118 -16.27 -8.25 4.74
N SER A 119 -15.59 -8.02 5.88
CA SER A 119 -14.63 -8.93 6.51
C SER A 119 -15.12 -10.38 6.40
N ARG A 120 -14.55 -11.12 5.45
CA ARG A 120 -14.68 -12.57 5.44
C ARG A 120 -13.60 -13.04 6.39
N ASP A 121 -14.00 -13.69 7.48
CA ASP A 121 -13.06 -14.51 8.23
C ASP A 121 -12.31 -15.38 7.22
N LEU A 122 -11.01 -15.14 7.11
CA LEU A 122 -10.12 -15.89 6.25
C LEU A 122 -9.94 -17.28 6.88
N MET A 123 -10.98 -18.11 6.79
CA MET A 123 -10.75 -19.55 6.78
C MET A 123 -9.77 -19.78 5.66
N HIS A 124 -8.54 -20.13 6.04
CA HIS A 124 -7.51 -20.67 5.18
C HIS A 124 -8.09 -21.95 4.55
N LYS A 125 -8.87 -21.79 3.49
CA LYS A 125 -9.08 -22.90 2.57
C LYS A 125 -7.71 -23.11 1.96
N HIS A 126 -7.05 -24.19 2.38
CA HIS A 126 -6.02 -24.82 1.56
C HIS A 126 -6.59 -24.92 0.15
N SER A 127 -6.21 -23.98 -0.72
CA SER A 127 -6.36 -24.18 -2.15
C SER A 127 -5.51 -25.40 -2.46
N LYS A 128 -6.12 -26.43 -3.04
CA LYS A 128 -5.38 -27.47 -3.75
C LYS A 128 -4.30 -26.77 -4.56
N GLU A 129 -3.06 -27.26 -4.48
CA GLU A 129 -2.02 -26.91 -5.45
C GLU A 129 -2.65 -27.09 -6.83
N SER A 130 -2.96 -25.98 -7.50
CA SER A 130 -3.33 -26.01 -8.90
C SER A 130 -2.06 -26.41 -9.62
N THR A 131 -2.10 -27.59 -10.21
CA THR A 131 -1.17 -28.02 -11.26
C THR A 131 -0.86 -26.84 -12.17
N GLY A 132 0.41 -26.65 -12.53
CA GLY A 132 0.95 -25.47 -13.22
C GLY A 132 0.19 -25.05 -14.48
N ASP A 133 -0.96 -24.41 -14.28
CA ASP A 133 -1.79 -23.85 -15.32
C ASP A 133 -1.04 -22.61 -15.83
N ILE A 134 -0.55 -22.70 -17.06
CA ILE A 134 0.16 -21.62 -17.73
C ILE A 134 -0.81 -20.47 -17.91
N ILE A 135 -0.61 -19.39 -17.16
CA ILE A 135 -1.30 -18.13 -17.38
C ILE A 135 -0.72 -17.54 -18.68
N ARG A 136 -1.60 -17.25 -19.64
CA ARG A 136 -1.24 -16.70 -20.96
C ARG A 136 -0.98 -15.20 -20.88
N SER A 137 -0.13 -14.69 -21.78
CA SER A 137 0.17 -13.26 -21.86
C SER A 137 -1.06 -12.43 -22.23
N VAL A 138 -1.05 -11.12 -21.96
CA VAL A 138 -2.14 -10.21 -22.35
C VAL A 138 -2.43 -10.29 -23.83
N MET A 139 -1.39 -10.39 -24.67
CA MET A 139 -1.52 -10.58 -26.11
C MET A 139 -2.26 -11.86 -26.47
N GLU A 140 -1.86 -13.01 -25.93
CA GLU A 140 -2.51 -14.29 -26.18
C GLU A 140 -3.97 -14.30 -25.68
N LEU A 141 -4.22 -13.67 -24.53
CA LEU A 141 -5.58 -13.53 -23.99
C LEU A 141 -6.45 -12.66 -24.91
N HIS A 142 -5.90 -11.56 -25.41
CA HIS A 142 -6.59 -10.68 -26.37
C HIS A 142 -6.90 -11.41 -27.69
N GLU A 143 -5.96 -12.20 -28.21
CA GLU A 143 -6.18 -13.05 -29.40
C GLU A 143 -7.25 -14.13 -29.17
N ALA A 144 -7.40 -14.59 -27.94
CA ALA A 144 -8.49 -15.47 -27.50
C ALA A 144 -9.82 -14.74 -27.21
N GLU A 145 -9.98 -13.51 -27.70
CA GLU A 145 -11.16 -12.65 -27.53
C GLU A 145 -11.49 -12.28 -26.07
N ILE A 146 -10.51 -12.40 -25.16
CA ILE A 146 -10.67 -11.93 -23.78
C ILE A 146 -10.48 -10.41 -23.76
N ARG A 147 -11.50 -9.73 -23.26
CA ARG A 147 -11.49 -8.26 -23.12
C ARG A 147 -10.95 -7.86 -21.76
N PHE A 148 -10.23 -6.74 -21.73
CA PHE A 148 -9.69 -6.16 -20.51
C PHE A 148 -10.58 -5.04 -20.02
N LYS A 149 -10.70 -4.91 -18.70
CA LYS A 149 -11.46 -3.82 -18.09
C LYS A 149 -10.77 -3.34 -16.82
N VAL A 150 -10.82 -2.03 -16.61
CA VAL A 150 -10.38 -1.43 -15.37
C VAL A 150 -11.37 -1.75 -14.24
N SER A 151 -10.85 -2.23 -13.12
CA SER A 151 -11.65 -2.52 -11.95
C SER A 151 -12.12 -1.25 -11.24
N LYS A 152 -13.21 -1.38 -10.46
CA LYS A 152 -13.79 -0.27 -9.69
C LYS A 152 -12.93 0.16 -8.50
N THR A 153 -11.93 -0.64 -8.16
CA THR A 153 -11.13 -0.49 -6.96
C THR A 153 -9.65 -0.51 -7.32
N ARG A 154 -8.82 0.02 -6.42
CA ARG A 154 -7.35 -0.03 -6.54
C ARG A 154 -6.76 -1.18 -5.73
N SER A 155 -7.60 -2.12 -5.26
CA SER A 155 -7.11 -3.25 -4.49
C SER A 155 -6.43 -4.25 -5.41
N VAL A 156 -5.22 -4.69 -5.06
CA VAL A 156 -4.50 -5.71 -5.84
C VAL A 156 -5.21 -7.07 -5.83
N GLU A 157 -6.14 -7.29 -4.90
CA GLU A 157 -6.98 -8.49 -4.88
C GLU A 157 -8.16 -8.43 -5.87
N ASP A 158 -8.43 -7.28 -6.47
CA ASP A 158 -9.65 -7.06 -7.27
C ASP A 158 -9.46 -7.46 -8.74
N ILE A 159 -8.97 -8.68 -8.92
CA ILE A 159 -8.84 -9.36 -10.22
C ILE A 159 -10.02 -10.30 -10.38
N LYS A 160 -10.78 -10.12 -11.48
CA LYS A 160 -12.00 -10.90 -11.74
C LYS A 160 -12.09 -11.28 -13.22
N PHE A 161 -12.25 -12.57 -13.51
CA PHE A 161 -12.58 -13.05 -14.84
C PHE A 161 -14.03 -13.51 -14.90
N ARG A 162 -14.85 -12.87 -15.75
CA ARG A 162 -16.27 -13.24 -15.94
C ARG A 162 -16.71 -12.97 -17.38
N GLY A 163 -17.28 -13.98 -18.04
CA GLY A 163 -17.88 -13.84 -19.36
C GLY A 163 -16.92 -13.30 -20.42
N GLY A 164 -15.68 -13.81 -20.45
CA GLY A 164 -14.64 -13.35 -21.38
C GLY A 164 -14.09 -11.96 -21.08
N VAL A 165 -14.32 -11.42 -19.87
CA VAL A 165 -13.77 -10.13 -19.44
C VAL A 165 -12.89 -10.32 -18.24
N LEU A 166 -11.62 -9.95 -18.37
CA LEU A 166 -10.63 -9.87 -17.29
C LEU A 166 -10.59 -8.44 -16.75
N SER A 167 -11.04 -8.27 -15.51
CA SER A 167 -11.00 -7.01 -14.78
C SER A 167 -9.74 -6.92 -13.93
N LEU A 168 -8.96 -5.83 -14.08
CA LEU A 168 -7.70 -5.60 -13.37
C LEU A 168 -7.73 -4.29 -12.57
N PRO A 169 -7.10 -4.22 -11.38
CA PRO A 169 -7.01 -2.99 -10.62
C PRO A 169 -6.03 -1.99 -11.25
N ILE A 170 -6.27 -0.69 -11.04
CA ILE A 170 -5.31 0.35 -11.43
C ILE A 170 -4.14 0.34 -10.46
N VAL A 171 -2.92 0.18 -11.00
CA VAL A 171 -1.67 0.35 -10.27
C VAL A 171 -0.85 1.45 -10.93
N VAL A 172 -0.32 2.37 -10.12
CA VAL A 172 0.58 3.42 -10.58
C VAL A 172 2.00 2.87 -10.49
N VAL A 173 2.72 2.88 -11.62
CA VAL A 173 4.11 2.44 -11.71
C VAL A 173 5.01 3.68 -11.76
N ASP A 174 5.95 3.76 -10.83
CA ASP A 174 6.96 4.79 -10.67
C ASP A 174 8.34 4.15 -10.41
N ASP A 175 9.41 4.94 -10.37
CA ASP A 175 10.78 4.46 -10.16
C ASP A 175 11.00 3.74 -8.81
N THR A 176 10.05 3.84 -7.88
CA THR A 176 10.11 3.18 -6.56
C THR A 176 9.35 1.85 -6.52
N THR A 177 8.59 1.54 -7.58
CA THR A 177 7.59 0.47 -7.59
C THR A 177 8.20 -0.91 -7.45
N GLU A 178 9.26 -1.21 -8.21
CA GLU A 178 9.96 -2.50 -8.12
C GLU A 178 10.51 -2.74 -6.71
N THR A 179 11.28 -1.77 -6.18
CA THR A 179 11.84 -1.87 -4.82
C THR A 179 10.73 -2.05 -3.78
N THR A 180 9.62 -1.33 -3.92
CA THR A 180 8.49 -1.41 -3.00
C THR A 180 7.87 -2.81 -3.01
N PHE A 181 7.59 -3.37 -4.19
CA PHE A 181 6.99 -4.70 -4.30
C PHE A 181 7.94 -5.80 -3.84
N LEU A 182 9.24 -5.71 -4.11
CA LEU A 182 10.23 -6.65 -3.58
C LEU A 182 10.24 -6.68 -2.05
N ASN A 183 10.19 -5.51 -1.40
CA ASN A 183 10.12 -5.42 0.06
C ASN A 183 8.79 -5.95 0.62
N LEU A 184 7.68 -5.73 -0.07
CA LEU A 184 6.37 -6.30 0.32
C LEU A 184 6.37 -7.83 0.21
N MET A 185 6.88 -8.39 -0.89
CA MET A 185 6.99 -9.84 -1.06
C MET A 185 7.94 -10.47 -0.04
N ALA A 186 9.06 -9.82 0.26
CA ALA A 186 9.96 -10.26 1.32
C ALA A 186 9.24 -10.26 2.68
N TYR A 187 8.50 -9.18 3.00
CA TYR A 187 7.70 -9.10 4.22
C TYR A 187 6.68 -10.25 4.35
N GLU A 188 5.91 -10.54 3.29
CA GLU A 188 4.98 -11.67 3.23
C GLU A 188 5.69 -13.02 3.37
N ARG A 189 6.88 -13.18 2.82
CA ARG A 189 7.68 -14.40 2.94
C ARG A 189 8.18 -14.64 4.36
N PHE A 190 8.52 -13.59 5.10
CA PHE A 190 9.02 -13.69 6.48
C PHE A 190 7.89 -13.79 7.54
N HIS A 191 6.65 -13.45 7.21
CA HIS A 191 5.51 -13.47 8.14
C HIS A 191 4.36 -14.32 7.58
N PHE A 192 4.36 -15.62 7.89
CA PHE A 192 3.43 -16.57 7.28
C PHE A 192 1.95 -16.25 7.58
N GLU A 193 1.67 -15.62 8.72
CA GLU A 193 0.34 -15.22 9.17
C GLU A 193 -0.23 -14.00 8.42
N VAL A 194 0.60 -13.25 7.69
CA VAL A 194 0.22 -12.00 7.01
C VAL A 194 -0.50 -12.25 5.68
N GLY A 195 -0.31 -13.44 5.09
CA GLY A 195 -0.82 -13.81 3.77
C GLY A 195 0.19 -13.56 2.63
N ARG A 196 -0.23 -13.84 1.39
CA ARG A 196 0.61 -13.77 0.18
C ARG A 196 -0.05 -12.99 -0.95
N GLU A 197 -1.05 -12.16 -0.64
CA GLU A 197 -1.89 -11.48 -1.62
C GLU A 197 -1.09 -10.58 -2.58
N VAL A 198 -0.10 -9.83 -2.07
CA VAL A 198 0.76 -8.98 -2.92
C VAL A 198 1.68 -9.85 -3.78
N THR A 199 2.28 -10.88 -3.20
CA THR A 199 3.12 -11.85 -3.92
C THR A 199 2.33 -12.52 -5.04
N SER A 200 1.11 -13.00 -4.76
CA SER A 200 0.22 -13.60 -5.76
C SER A 200 -0.15 -12.62 -6.87
N TYR A 201 -0.39 -11.35 -6.54
CA TYR A 201 -0.61 -10.30 -7.53
C TYR A 201 0.61 -10.11 -8.44
N ILE A 202 1.81 -10.03 -7.86
CA ILE A 202 3.04 -9.83 -8.65
C ILE A 202 3.33 -11.03 -9.55
N PHE A 203 3.21 -12.26 -9.05
CA PHE A 203 3.32 -13.45 -9.89
C PHE A 203 2.28 -13.45 -11.01
N PHE A 204 1.04 -13.07 -10.74
CA PHE A 204 0.02 -12.98 -11.78
C PHE A 204 0.41 -11.95 -12.86
N MET A 205 0.85 -10.76 -12.47
CA MET A 205 1.27 -9.70 -13.40
C MET A 205 2.50 -10.10 -14.22
N ASP A 206 3.47 -10.78 -13.59
CA ASP A 206 4.68 -11.32 -14.24
C ASP A 206 4.33 -12.35 -15.32
N ASN A 207 3.30 -13.18 -15.10
CA ASN A 207 2.86 -14.13 -16.12
C ASN A 207 2.12 -13.47 -17.29
N ILE A 208 1.31 -12.43 -17.06
CA ILE A 208 0.52 -11.82 -18.14
C ILE A 208 1.29 -10.77 -18.93
N ILE A 209 2.37 -10.19 -18.39
CA ILE A 209 3.19 -9.16 -19.06
C ILE A 209 4.52 -9.78 -19.51
N ASP A 210 4.59 -10.21 -20.76
CA ASP A 210 5.81 -10.78 -21.35
C ASP A 210 6.59 -9.75 -22.20
N SER A 211 5.89 -8.72 -22.70
CA SER A 211 6.45 -7.76 -23.65
C SER A 211 5.89 -6.34 -23.49
N ALA A 212 6.55 -5.37 -24.12
CA ALA A 212 6.04 -4.01 -24.23
C ALA A 212 4.69 -3.93 -24.98
N LYS A 213 4.36 -4.92 -25.81
CA LYS A 213 3.07 -4.97 -26.51
C LYS A 213 1.92 -5.29 -25.54
N ASP A 214 2.17 -6.13 -24.54
CA ASP A 214 1.21 -6.43 -23.46
C ASP A 214 0.87 -5.18 -22.67
N ILE A 215 1.90 -4.38 -22.36
CA ILE A 215 1.74 -3.08 -21.69
C ILE A 215 0.85 -2.15 -22.52
N ASN A 216 1.07 -2.07 -23.84
CA ASN A 216 0.25 -1.22 -24.72
C ASN A 216 -1.23 -1.62 -24.73
N LEU A 217 -1.54 -2.92 -24.62
CA LEU A 217 -2.92 -3.42 -24.52
C LEU A 217 -3.58 -3.10 -23.18
N LEU A 218 -2.78 -2.91 -22.12
CA LEU A 218 -3.26 -2.55 -20.78
C LEU A 218 -3.38 -1.04 -20.54
N HIS A 219 -2.71 -0.21 -21.35
CA HIS A 219 -2.75 1.26 -21.25
C HIS A 219 -3.99 1.90 -21.89
N GLY A 220 -4.82 1.11 -22.61
CA GLY A 220 -5.97 1.56 -23.40
C GLY A 220 -7.23 1.92 -22.63
#